data_AF-A0A419DR12-F1
#
_entry.id   AF-A0A419DR12-F1
#
_cell.length_a   1.000
_cell.length_b   1.000
_cell.length_c   1.000
_cell.angle_alpha   90.00
_cell.angle_beta   90.00
_cell.angle_gamma   90.00
#
_symmetry.space_group_name_H-M   'P 1'
#
loop_
_entity.id
_entity.type
_entity.pdbx_description
1 polymer ?
#
loop_
_entity_poly.entity_id
_entity_poly.type
_entity_poly.pdbx_seq_one_letter_code
_entity_poly.pdbx_strand_id
1 'polypeptide(L)' 'MLQQILLSLLAGVICGVVFTALKLPIPAPPVFPAIVGIFGVFLGMKVFLFVADRWPF' A
#
# COMPACT_ATOMS: atom_id res chain seq x y z
N MET A 1 14.30 4.35 -6.47
CA MET A 1 13.43 3.15 -6.40
C MET A 1 13.79 2.20 -5.27
N LEU A 2 14.85 1.37 -5.36
CA LEU A 2 15.10 0.34 -4.35
C LEU A 2 15.28 0.90 -2.93
N GLN A 3 16.06 1.96 -2.78
CA GLN A 3 16.24 2.65 -1.50
C GLN A 3 14.91 3.16 -0.92
N GLN A 4 14.03 3.74 -1.75
CA GLN A 4 12.73 4.25 -1.31
C GLN A 4 11.79 3.12 -0.88
N ILE A 5 11.81 1.99 -1.60
CA ILE A 5 11.05 0.79 -1.22
C ILE A 5 11.54 0.27 0.13
N LEU A 6 12.86 0.19 0.34
CA LEU A 6 13.41 -0.31 1.60
C LEU A 6 13.11 0.64 2.77
N LEU A 7 13.24 1.95 2.55
CA LEU A 7 12.93 2.97 3.56
C LEU A 7 11.44 3.00 3.91
N SER A 8 10.54 2.86 2.93
CA SER A 8 9.09 2.81 3.18
C SER A 8 8.66 1.55 3.92
N LEU A 9 9.24 0.39 3.57
CA LEU A 9 9.04 -0.85 4.31
C LEU A 9 9.52 -0.72 5.76
N LEU A 10 10.73 -0.20 5.96
CA LEU A 10 11.32 0.01 7.29
C LEU A 10 10.47 0.98 8.13
N ALA A 11 10.04 2.10 7.55
CA ALA A 11 9.16 3.05 8.22
C ALA A 11 7.82 2.40 8.63
N GLY A 12 7.22 1.59 7.74
CA GLY A 12 6.00 0.84 8.04
C GLY A 12 6.17 -0.15 9.20
N VAL A 13 7.28 -0.90 9.21
CA VAL A 13 7.62 -1.82 10.31
C VAL A 13 7.81 -1.07 11.62
N ILE A 14 8.58 0.02 11.63
CA ILE A 14 8.83 0.83 12.83
C ILE A 14 7.52 1.41 13.37
N CYS A 15 6.69 2.02 12.51
CA CYS A 15 5.38 2.54 12.90
C CYS A 15 4.47 1.43 13.47
N GLY A 16 4.43 0.25 12.83
CA GLY A 16 3.66 -0.89 13.32
C GLY A 16 4.10 -1.32 14.71
N VAL A 17 5.42 -1.47 14.93
CA VAL A 17 5.98 -1.86 16.23
C VAL A 17 5.70 -0.81 17.30
N VAL A 18 5.96 0.47 17.02
CA VAL A 18 5.80 1.57 18.00
C VAL A 18 4.34 1.72 18.41
N PHE A 19 3.41 1.75 17.46
CA PHE A 19 1.98 1.92 17.78
C PHE A 19 1.42 0.72 18.52
N THR A 20 1.83 -0.49 18.15
CA THR A 20 1.43 -1.72 18.86
C THR A 20 2.01 -1.77 20.27
N ALA A 21 3.28 -1.42 20.44
CA ALA A 21 3.94 -1.39 21.75
C ALA A 21 3.31 -0.36 22.70
N LEU A 22 2.92 0.80 22.18
CA LEU A 22 2.24 1.87 22.93
C LEU A 22 0.73 1.64 23.07
N LYS A 23 0.18 0.54 22.53
CA LYS A 23 -1.27 0.25 22.49
C LYS A 23 -2.10 1.40 21.88
N LEU A 24 -1.51 2.13 20.94
CA LEU A 24 -2.18 3.20 20.22
C LEU A 24 -2.99 2.60 19.05
N PRO A 25 -4.10 3.24 18.65
CA PRO A 25 -4.81 2.84 17.44
C PRO A 25 -3.86 2.96 16.24
N ILE A 26 -3.71 1.86 15.50
CA ILE A 26 -2.82 1.81 14.33
C ILE A 26 -3.45 2.65 13.21
N PRO A 27 -2.69 3.57 12.57
CA PRO A 27 -3.21 4.40 11.48
C PRO A 27 -3.42 3.64 10.17
N ALA A 28 -2.72 2.51 10.00
CA ALA A 28 -2.85 1.64 8.83
C ALA A 28 -4.03 0.65 8.97
N PRO A 29 -4.61 0.15 7.86
CA PRO A 29 -5.69 -0.81 7.91
C PRO A 29 -5.30 -2.05 8.72
N PRO A 30 -6.03 -2.41 9.79
CA PRO A 30 -5.63 -3.48 10.70
C PRO A 30 -5.99 -4.88 10.18
N VAL A 31 -6.72 -4.98 9.07
CA VAL A 31 -7.27 -6.23 8.55
C VAL A 31 -6.69 -6.54 7.17
N PHE A 32 -6.35 -7.81 6.96
CA PHE A 32 -5.78 -8.29 5.69
C PHE A 32 -6.66 -7.96 4.46
N PRO A 33 -8.01 -8.10 4.51
CA PRO A 33 -8.87 -7.72 3.38
C PRO A 33 -8.72 -6.27 2.93
N ALA A 34 -8.49 -5.33 3.86
CA ALA A 34 -8.31 -3.92 3.51
C ALA A 34 -6.98 -3.68 2.78
N ILE A 35 -5.92 -4.39 3.17
CA ILE A 35 -4.61 -4.35 2.47
C ILE A 35 -4.76 -4.89 1.04
N VAL A 36 -5.46 -6.01 0.87
CA VAL A 36 -5.77 -6.58 -0.44
C VAL A 36 -6.61 -5.61 -1.29
N GLY A 37 -7.56 -4.90 -0.68
CA GLY A 37 -8.34 -3.85 -1.33
C GLY A 37 -7.47 -2.71 -1.90
N ILE A 38 -6.52 -2.18 -1.13
CA ILE A 38 -5.59 -1.14 -1.60
C ILE A 38 -4.75 -1.65 -2.78
N PHE A 39 -4.26 -2.88 -2.70
CA PHE A 39 -3.56 -3.53 -3.82
C PHE A 39 -4.45 -3.63 -5.07
N GLY A 40 -5.72 -4.02 -4.90
CA GLY A 40 -6.71 -4.09 -5.98
C GLY A 40 -6.96 -2.74 -6.65
N VAL A 41 -7.05 -1.65 -5.87
CA VAL A 41 -7.20 -0.29 -6.40
C VAL A 41 -5.99 0.11 -7.25
N PHE A 42 -4.77 -0.13 -6.78
CA PHE A 42 -3.56 0.16 -7.53
C PHE A 42 -3.47 -0.65 -8.83
N LEU A 43 -3.77 -1.95 -8.76
CA LEU A 43 -3.76 -2.83 -9.92
C LEU A 43 -4.83 -2.42 -10.94
N GLY A 44 -6.05 -2.10 -10.48
CA GLY A 44 -7.14 -1.64 -11.33
C GLY A 44 -6.78 -0.36 -12.10
N MET A 45 -6.15 0.62 -11.43
CA MET A 45 -5.61 1.82 -12.08
C MET A 45 -4.58 1.45 -13.17
N LYS A 46 -3.62 0.56 -12.86
CA LYS A 46 -2.60 0.14 -13.83
C LYS A 46 -3.20 -0.57 -15.04
N VAL A 47 -4.18 -1.46 -14.82
CA VAL A 47 -4.89 -2.15 -15.89
C VAL A 47 -5.66 -1.16 -16.75
N PHE A 48 -6.38 -0.21 -16.14
CA PHE A 48 -7.11 0.82 -16.88
C PHE A 48 -6.19 1.65 -17.77
N LEU A 49 -5.07 2.15 -17.21
CA LEU A 49 -4.09 2.91 -17.98
C LEU A 49 -3.49 2.09 -19.12
N PHE A 50 -3.15 0.82 -18.87
CA PHE A 50 -2.63 -0.08 -19.90
C PHE A 50 -3.61 -0.31 -21.05
N VAL A 51 -4.91 -0.43 -20.75
CA VAL A 51 -5.97 -0.62 -21.75
C VAL A 51 -6.23 0.69 -22.49
N ALA A 52 -6.32 1.81 -21.77
CA ALA A 52 -6.56 3.13 -22.35
C ALA A 52 -5.42 3.56 -23.31
N ASP A 53 -4.16 3.27 -22.95
CA ASP A 53 -3.01 3.53 -23.84
C ASP A 53 -3.03 2.70 -25.13
N ARG A 54 -3.71 1.55 -25.13
CA ARG A 54 -3.78 0.62 -26.27
C ARG A 54 -5.02 0.80 -27.14
N TRP A 55 -6.06 1.42 -26.59
CA TRP A 55 -7.27 1.73 -27.33
C TRP A 55 -7.45 3.24 -27.37
N PRO A 56 -6.92 3.93 -28.40
CA PRO A 56 -7.18 5.35 -28.60
C PRO A 56 -8.65 5.49 -28.97
N PHE A 57 -9.48 5.85 -27.99
CA PHE A 57 -10.74 6.52 -28.28
C PHE A 57 -10.46 8.00 -28.53
#